data_AF-A0A0N0DHX6-F1
#
_entry.id   AF-A0A0N0DHX6-F1
#
_cell.length_a   1.000
_cell.length_b   1.000
_cell.length_c   1.000
_cell.angle_alpha   90.00
_cell.angle_beta   90.00
_cell.angle_gamma   90.00
#
_symmetry.space_group_name_H-M   'P 1'
#
loop_
_entity.id
_entity.type
_entity.pdbx_description
1 polymer ?
#
loop_
_entity_poly.entity_id
_entity_poly.type
_entity_poly.pdbx_seq_one_letter_code
_entity_poly.pdbx_strand_id
1 'polypeptide(L)'
;MIKNATSLVLVLPLAILIRGTNFRNLAEQTALALPALPPSISAKIENTGAVFEKFIRSFWVTLSSRDRSLIDAGLGSKDFAECFSESRLQHNITSVLNGFLPNVWNLLKDGRFTLRDLIRLPPVTADLPSGNYIYLRIYTRPKDQPAGTYRDNSQSAIDRFVGFYAGRSMYIWKRQLYHEAKIRGDTGKSPNHYPLAAKSAENHRYAIPLMRFDESTPYHIGQFLDQVADTVATATNWPKLEPRGCNAASPLFEGDDTKRVQIDCIPMVEANDSVRTFTTYRVWKTCDKSNAIKLWLFNENNTPHVVNFQCAKEIAKAPGLKPGDTGYLMFEVMDDHRPHDRAWLGTPSVGQFVNFDEASCFAVRFEWLDQAQQKWYSVPMFRQRLDLRNFNQVVEKADVEALLRKWRVAMDVLQALEGRIYTAPLNGFSRSQRCGFVPRPTKEVRAPALAIFEDNYRLMHRLFNTDVTYVATDAPHLRNSEVMNRAHGDAYSVEFRCDTCCHAGPSIACVRAEERTDVWVCRCCHLFHRPCTFTAVSEQRHLWGTEVTQTGKLEFTRYPTGPHRFLTFHFTMRPEQFLKISGVKKPFSEELLMRTELGLDLDQELKLEQDDESEGEGEDSE
;
A
#
# COMPACT_ATOMS: atom_id res chain seq x y z
N MET A 1 -4.97 40.17 -16.53
CA MET A 1 -6.32 40.78 -16.59
C MET A 1 -7.32 39.73 -17.07
N ILE A 2 -8.10 39.12 -16.17
CA ILE A 2 -9.43 38.56 -16.45
C ILE A 2 -10.32 38.99 -15.29
N LYS A 3 -11.32 39.82 -15.61
CA LYS A 3 -12.36 40.39 -14.72
C LYS A 3 -13.50 39.37 -14.55
N ASN A 4 -14.23 39.52 -13.43
CA ASN A 4 -15.48 38.84 -13.03
C ASN A 4 -15.37 37.65 -12.06
N ALA A 5 -14.59 37.81 -10.98
CA ALA A 5 -14.85 37.06 -9.76
C ALA A 5 -15.99 37.72 -8.98
N THR A 6 -17.17 37.10 -8.97
CA THR A 6 -18.18 37.38 -7.93
C THR A 6 -17.80 36.52 -6.74
N SER A 7 -17.25 37.15 -5.70
CA SER A 7 -16.84 36.50 -4.46
C SER A 7 -18.04 35.86 -3.76
N LEU A 8 -17.90 34.60 -3.35
CA LEU A 8 -18.78 33.99 -2.37
C LEU A 8 -17.98 33.62 -1.13
N VAL A 9 -18.03 34.50 -0.13
CA VAL A 9 -17.59 34.19 1.23
C VAL A 9 -18.66 33.30 1.84
N LEU A 10 -18.29 32.07 2.21
CA LEU A 10 -19.17 31.18 2.94
C LEU A 10 -18.54 30.89 4.31
N VAL A 11 -18.88 31.75 5.27
CA VAL A 11 -18.71 31.48 6.70
C VAL A 11 -19.92 30.68 7.15
N LEU A 12 -19.73 29.40 7.47
CA LEU A 12 -20.70 28.64 8.26
C LEU A 12 -20.31 28.78 9.74
N PRO A 13 -21.19 29.28 10.62
CA PRO A 13 -20.93 29.25 12.05
C PRO A 13 -20.94 27.80 12.53
N LEU A 14 -19.78 27.33 13.02
CA LEU A 14 -19.64 26.11 13.82
C LEU A 14 -20.21 26.31 15.23
N ALA A 15 -21.47 26.73 15.31
CA ALA A 15 -22.25 26.77 16.55
C ALA A 15 -23.25 25.61 16.59
N ILE A 16 -22.83 24.41 16.20
CA ILE A 16 -23.67 23.18 16.33
C ILE A 16 -23.23 22.35 17.54
N LEU A 17 -22.10 22.69 18.17
CA LEU A 17 -21.68 22.09 19.44
C LEU A 17 -21.22 23.19 20.41
N ILE A 18 -22.18 24.00 20.85
CA ILE A 18 -21.97 24.81 22.05
C ILE A 18 -22.20 23.91 23.27
N ARG A 19 -21.17 23.78 24.10
CA ARG A 19 -21.26 23.11 25.40
C ARG A 19 -22.33 23.84 26.25
N GLY A 20 -23.53 23.26 26.37
CA GLY A 20 -24.62 23.80 27.21
C GLY A 20 -26.02 23.87 26.59
N THR A 21 -26.24 23.41 25.35
CA THR A 21 -27.56 23.47 24.70
C THR A 21 -28.17 22.08 24.41
N ASN A 22 -29.50 21.96 24.55
CA ASN A 22 -30.25 20.72 24.40
C ASN A 22 -30.46 20.29 22.93
N PHE A 23 -30.48 18.97 22.71
CA PHE A 23 -30.74 18.34 21.42
C PHE A 23 -32.24 18.46 21.05
N ARG A 24 -32.52 19.01 19.87
CA ARG A 24 -33.89 19.26 19.34
C ARG A 24 -34.28 18.20 18.31
N ASN A 25 -35.57 18.02 18.00
CA ASN A 25 -35.99 17.11 16.92
C ASN A 25 -35.77 17.72 15.51
N LEU A 26 -35.77 16.91 14.45
CA LEU A 26 -35.40 17.35 13.09
C LEU A 26 -36.26 18.52 12.56
N ALA A 27 -37.54 18.58 12.94
CA ALA A 27 -38.45 19.67 12.58
C ALA A 27 -38.15 20.97 13.37
N GLU A 28 -37.80 20.85 14.65
CA GLU A 28 -37.37 21.96 15.51
C GLU A 28 -35.96 22.46 15.18
N GLN A 29 -35.11 21.61 14.61
CA GLN A 29 -33.78 21.95 14.10
C GLN A 29 -33.84 22.75 12.79
N THR A 30 -34.88 22.56 11.98
CA THR A 30 -35.03 23.22 10.66
C THR A 30 -35.79 24.54 10.73
N ALA A 31 -36.58 24.80 11.77
CA ALA A 31 -37.47 25.97 11.86
C ALA A 31 -36.81 27.30 12.28
N LEU A 32 -35.56 27.29 12.81
CA LEU A 32 -34.91 28.49 13.38
C LEU A 32 -33.48 28.73 12.88
N ALA A 33 -33.02 28.03 11.84
CA ALA A 33 -31.60 27.94 11.47
C ALA A 33 -31.24 28.51 10.09
N LEU A 34 -31.96 29.53 9.58
CA LEU A 34 -31.59 30.16 8.31
C LEU A 34 -31.39 31.67 8.45
N PRO A 35 -30.13 32.15 8.52
CA PRO A 35 -29.77 33.43 7.94
C PRO A 35 -29.87 33.36 6.41
N ALA A 36 -30.11 34.49 5.75
CA ALA A 36 -30.26 34.55 4.29
C ALA A 36 -29.03 33.96 3.57
N LEU A 37 -29.31 32.98 2.69
CA LEU A 37 -28.33 32.24 1.90
C LEU A 37 -27.55 33.17 0.95
N PRO A 38 -26.23 33.00 0.78
CA PRO A 38 -25.60 33.33 -0.50
C PRO A 38 -26.16 32.38 -1.59
N PRO A 39 -26.20 32.74 -2.89
CA PRO A 39 -27.04 32.10 -3.90
C PRO A 39 -27.01 30.58 -3.79
N SER A 40 -28.19 30.06 -3.51
CA SER A 40 -28.49 28.75 -2.94
C SER A 40 -27.81 27.58 -3.67
N ILE A 41 -27.18 26.70 -2.90
CA ILE A 41 -27.17 25.28 -3.23
C ILE A 41 -28.63 24.83 -3.14
N SER A 42 -29.36 24.89 -4.24
CA SER A 42 -30.72 24.37 -4.30
C SER A 42 -30.65 22.85 -4.18
N ALA A 43 -30.95 22.33 -2.99
CA ALA A 43 -31.13 20.89 -2.80
C ALA A 43 -32.24 20.42 -3.75
N LYS A 44 -31.98 19.36 -4.49
CA LYS A 44 -33.01 18.74 -5.33
C LYS A 44 -33.85 17.85 -4.42
N ILE A 45 -35.03 18.33 -4.07
CA ILE A 45 -35.96 17.60 -3.20
C ILE A 45 -36.83 16.67 -4.03
N GLU A 46 -36.71 15.38 -3.74
CA GLU A 46 -37.59 14.35 -4.27
C GLU A 46 -38.80 14.20 -3.35
N ASN A 47 -40.00 14.43 -3.89
CA ASN A 47 -41.24 14.47 -3.10
C ASN A 47 -41.99 13.14 -3.03
N THR A 48 -41.41 12.05 -3.51
CA THR A 48 -42.02 10.73 -3.59
C THR A 48 -41.57 9.81 -2.43
N GLY A 49 -42.50 8.99 -1.91
CA GLY A 49 -42.19 7.95 -0.91
C GLY A 49 -42.32 8.37 0.57
N ALA A 50 -41.80 7.52 1.45
CA ALA A 50 -41.76 7.78 2.90
C ALA A 50 -40.65 8.79 3.28
N VAL A 51 -40.66 9.33 4.51
CA VAL A 51 -39.71 10.38 4.94
C VAL A 51 -38.24 9.95 4.74
N PHE A 52 -37.91 8.73 5.14
CA PHE A 52 -36.56 8.20 4.98
C PHE A 52 -36.19 7.98 3.51
N GLU A 53 -37.13 7.53 2.70
CA GLU A 53 -36.94 7.36 1.27
C GLU A 53 -36.67 8.70 0.58
N LYS A 54 -37.48 9.71 0.87
CA LYS A 54 -37.30 11.09 0.39
C LYS A 54 -35.92 11.62 0.74
N PHE A 55 -35.46 11.38 1.96
CA PHE A 55 -34.13 11.78 2.40
C PHE A 55 -33.04 11.14 1.54
N ILE A 56 -33.05 9.80 1.39
CA ILE A 56 -32.04 9.09 0.58
C ILE A 56 -32.09 9.56 -0.88
N ARG A 57 -33.28 9.63 -1.50
CA ARG A 57 -33.44 10.09 -2.88
C ARG A 57 -32.91 11.51 -3.08
N SER A 58 -33.34 12.44 -2.23
CA SER A 58 -32.93 13.85 -2.29
C SER A 58 -31.42 14.01 -2.07
N PHE A 59 -30.83 13.21 -1.17
CA PHE A 59 -29.39 13.21 -0.93
C PHE A 59 -28.62 12.81 -2.19
N TRP A 60 -28.96 11.67 -2.80
CA TRP A 60 -28.26 11.16 -3.98
C TRP A 60 -28.47 12.03 -5.23
N VAL A 61 -29.67 12.57 -5.44
CA VAL A 61 -29.96 13.48 -6.56
C VAL A 61 -29.29 14.84 -6.35
N THR A 62 -29.16 15.29 -5.11
CA THR A 62 -28.39 16.51 -4.81
C THR A 62 -26.91 16.28 -5.10
N LEU A 63 -26.34 15.15 -4.71
CA LEU A 63 -24.94 14.81 -5.02
C LEU A 63 -24.69 14.67 -6.53
N SER A 64 -25.59 14.05 -7.28
CA SER A 64 -25.44 13.88 -8.74
C SER A 64 -25.38 15.20 -9.50
N SER A 65 -25.96 16.26 -8.93
CA SER A 65 -25.91 17.61 -9.51
C SER A 65 -24.61 18.37 -9.23
N ARG A 66 -23.62 17.74 -8.58
CA ARG A 66 -22.37 18.33 -8.11
C ARG A 66 -21.16 17.61 -8.69
N ASP A 67 -21.21 17.33 -9.99
CA ASP A 67 -20.15 16.64 -10.74
C ASP A 67 -18.77 17.25 -10.51
N ARG A 68 -18.62 18.53 -10.78
CA ARG A 68 -17.36 19.25 -10.66
C ARG A 68 -16.88 19.29 -9.22
N SER A 69 -17.77 19.54 -8.26
CA SER A 69 -17.41 19.59 -6.84
C SER A 69 -16.96 18.25 -6.29
N LEU A 70 -17.57 17.14 -6.71
CA LEU A 70 -17.16 15.81 -6.27
C LEU A 70 -15.87 15.36 -6.96
N ILE A 71 -15.70 15.70 -8.24
CA ILE A 71 -14.47 15.44 -8.99
C ILE A 71 -13.28 16.22 -8.42
N ASP A 72 -13.46 17.51 -8.17
CA ASP A 72 -12.44 18.39 -7.57
C ASP A 72 -12.03 17.90 -6.17
N ALA A 73 -12.94 17.21 -5.48
CA ALA A 73 -12.72 16.68 -4.15
C ALA A 73 -12.14 15.23 -4.19
N GLY A 74 -11.78 14.73 -5.38
CA GLY A 74 -11.00 13.50 -5.56
C GLY A 74 -11.79 12.28 -6.02
N LEU A 75 -13.07 12.45 -6.36
CA LEU A 75 -13.84 11.37 -6.98
C LEU A 75 -13.48 11.24 -8.46
N GLY A 76 -12.97 10.09 -8.88
CA GLY A 76 -12.63 9.86 -10.28
C GLY A 76 -13.83 10.01 -11.20
N SER A 77 -13.65 10.60 -12.39
CA SER A 77 -14.75 10.82 -13.35
C SER A 77 -15.48 9.54 -13.74
N LYS A 78 -14.77 8.40 -13.77
CA LYS A 78 -15.36 7.08 -14.00
C LYS A 78 -16.25 6.65 -12.83
N ASP A 79 -15.79 6.80 -11.60
CA ASP A 79 -16.57 6.46 -10.39
C ASP A 79 -17.80 7.37 -10.28
N PHE A 80 -17.66 8.65 -10.61
CA PHE A 80 -18.78 9.58 -10.72
C PHE A 80 -19.82 9.10 -11.74
N ALA A 81 -19.39 8.74 -12.96
CA ALA A 81 -20.28 8.25 -14.00
C ALA A 81 -20.99 6.94 -13.61
N GLU A 82 -20.27 5.99 -12.99
CA GLU A 82 -20.86 4.74 -12.50
C GLU A 82 -21.91 4.97 -11.39
N CYS A 83 -21.79 6.07 -10.64
CA CYS A 83 -22.68 6.35 -9.52
C CYS A 83 -23.86 7.26 -9.88
N PHE A 84 -23.64 8.19 -10.81
CA PHE A 84 -24.51 9.34 -11.04
C PHE A 84 -24.96 9.57 -12.47
N SER A 85 -24.53 8.75 -13.44
CA SER A 85 -25.15 8.81 -14.77
C SER A 85 -26.66 8.56 -14.63
N GLU A 86 -27.47 9.15 -15.51
CA GLU A 86 -28.93 9.11 -15.39
C GLU A 86 -29.49 7.68 -15.22
N SER A 87 -28.95 6.72 -15.99
CA SER A 87 -29.30 5.31 -15.90
C SER A 87 -28.79 4.60 -14.63
N ARG A 88 -27.69 5.07 -14.03
CA ARG A 88 -27.08 4.45 -12.85
C ARG A 88 -27.60 5.04 -11.55
N LEU A 89 -27.86 6.34 -11.50
CA LEU A 89 -28.34 7.04 -10.31
C LEU A 89 -29.61 6.40 -9.73
N GLN A 90 -30.63 6.20 -10.57
CA GLN A 90 -31.89 5.61 -10.12
C GLN A 90 -31.75 4.15 -9.70
N HIS A 91 -30.94 3.39 -10.44
CA HIS A 91 -30.61 2.02 -10.07
C HIS A 91 -29.92 1.97 -8.69
N ASN A 92 -28.91 2.81 -8.47
CA ASN A 92 -28.14 2.84 -7.24
C ASN A 92 -28.96 3.26 -6.02
N ILE A 93 -29.79 4.29 -6.16
CA ILE A 93 -30.76 4.70 -5.15
C ILE A 93 -31.66 3.51 -4.79
N THR A 94 -32.22 2.84 -5.79
CA THR A 94 -33.12 1.70 -5.59
C THR A 94 -32.42 0.55 -4.88
N SER A 95 -31.18 0.23 -5.28
CA SER A 95 -30.36 -0.80 -4.62
C SER A 95 -30.06 -0.46 -3.15
N VAL A 96 -29.78 0.80 -2.83
CA VAL A 96 -29.57 1.25 -1.44
C VAL A 96 -30.84 1.07 -0.62
N LEU A 97 -32.00 1.51 -1.13
CA LEU A 97 -33.28 1.40 -0.45
C LEU A 97 -33.67 -0.07 -0.22
N ASN A 98 -33.52 -0.91 -1.25
CA ASN A 98 -33.79 -2.35 -1.17
C ASN A 98 -32.80 -3.11 -0.27
N GLY A 99 -31.62 -2.53 -0.02
CA GLY A 99 -30.62 -3.11 0.86
C GLY A 99 -31.04 -3.10 2.33
N PHE A 100 -31.94 -2.20 2.77
CA PHE A 100 -32.39 -2.18 4.16
C PHE A 100 -33.22 -3.42 4.51
N LEU A 101 -32.91 -4.04 5.66
CA LEU A 101 -33.71 -5.17 6.14
C LEU A 101 -35.14 -4.69 6.44
N PRO A 102 -36.19 -5.51 6.20
CA PRO A 102 -37.58 -5.07 6.31
C PRO A 102 -37.94 -4.44 7.66
N ASN A 103 -37.44 -4.99 8.77
CA ASN A 103 -37.70 -4.47 10.11
C ASN A 103 -36.99 -3.13 10.35
N VAL A 104 -35.82 -2.93 9.74
CA VAL A 104 -35.05 -1.69 9.81
C VAL A 104 -35.74 -0.62 8.97
N TRP A 105 -36.14 -0.98 7.75
CA TRP A 105 -36.91 -0.09 6.87
C TRP A 105 -38.20 0.38 7.54
N ASN A 106 -38.99 -0.55 8.10
CA ASN A 106 -40.24 -0.22 8.78
C ASN A 106 -40.04 0.69 9.99
N LEU A 107 -38.89 0.60 10.67
CA LEU A 107 -38.55 1.49 11.77
C LEU A 107 -38.15 2.90 11.28
N LEU A 108 -37.35 2.97 10.21
CA LEU A 108 -36.77 4.23 9.76
C LEU A 108 -37.72 5.06 8.88
N LYS A 109 -38.64 4.41 8.15
CA LYS A 109 -39.44 5.01 7.06
C LYS A 109 -40.08 6.35 7.41
N ASP A 110 -40.56 6.52 8.65
CA ASP A 110 -41.29 7.71 9.09
C ASP A 110 -40.38 8.77 9.76
N GLY A 111 -39.10 8.47 9.93
CA GLY A 111 -38.12 9.35 10.60
C GLY A 111 -38.36 9.51 12.11
N ARG A 112 -39.21 8.67 12.71
CA ARG A 112 -39.61 8.73 14.12
C ARG A 112 -39.26 7.41 14.81
N PHE A 113 -38.08 7.34 15.41
CA PHE A 113 -37.62 6.19 16.18
C PHE A 113 -36.78 6.63 17.38
N THR A 114 -36.70 5.77 18.39
CA THR A 114 -35.88 5.97 19.59
C THR A 114 -34.71 4.99 19.62
N LEU A 115 -33.72 5.23 20.50
CA LEU A 115 -32.68 4.25 20.78
C LEU A 115 -33.26 2.89 21.22
N ARG A 116 -34.38 2.92 21.98
CA ARG A 116 -35.06 1.72 22.42
C ARG A 116 -35.60 0.90 21.26
N ASP A 117 -36.09 1.57 20.22
CA ASP A 117 -36.60 0.90 19.03
C ASP A 117 -35.45 0.27 18.22
N LEU A 118 -34.29 0.94 18.16
CA LEU A 118 -33.09 0.38 17.54
C LEU A 118 -32.59 -0.88 18.25
N ILE A 119 -32.43 -0.87 19.58
CA ILE A 119 -31.94 -2.04 20.33
C ILE A 119 -32.94 -3.21 20.36
N ARG A 120 -34.20 -2.96 19.99
CA ARG A 120 -35.25 -3.99 19.85
C ARG A 120 -35.28 -4.62 18.47
N LEU A 121 -34.54 -4.08 17.49
CA LEU A 121 -34.38 -4.74 16.21
C LEU A 121 -33.73 -6.13 16.40
N PRO A 122 -34.03 -7.09 15.52
CA PRO A 122 -33.44 -8.43 15.60
C PRO A 122 -31.91 -8.34 15.68
N PRO A 123 -31.27 -8.98 16.67
CA PRO A 123 -29.82 -8.94 16.79
C PRO A 123 -29.15 -9.78 15.72
N VAL A 124 -27.84 -9.61 15.58
CA VAL A 124 -27.00 -10.51 14.78
C VAL A 124 -26.98 -11.89 15.45
N THR A 125 -27.33 -12.93 14.69
CA THR A 125 -27.34 -14.34 15.12
C THR A 125 -26.52 -15.21 14.18
N ALA A 126 -26.21 -16.43 14.61
CA ALA A 126 -25.50 -17.42 13.78
C ALA A 126 -26.29 -17.84 12.54
N ASP A 127 -27.62 -17.74 12.59
CA ASP A 127 -28.53 -18.19 11.52
C ASP A 127 -28.74 -17.13 10.43
N LEU A 128 -28.15 -15.93 10.58
CA LEU A 128 -28.19 -14.93 9.52
C LEU A 128 -27.48 -15.47 8.28
N PRO A 129 -28.12 -15.43 7.10
CA PRO A 129 -27.53 -15.97 5.89
C PRO A 129 -26.24 -15.23 5.56
N SER A 130 -25.32 -15.90 4.86
CA SER A 130 -24.10 -15.24 4.40
C SER A 130 -24.43 -14.15 3.37
N GLY A 131 -23.71 -13.04 3.41
CA GLY A 131 -23.93 -11.90 2.51
C GLY A 131 -23.27 -10.63 2.99
N ASN A 132 -23.18 -9.60 2.15
CA ASN A 132 -22.58 -8.33 2.54
C ASN A 132 -23.55 -7.53 3.42
N TYR A 133 -23.31 -7.48 4.73
CA TYR A 133 -24.15 -6.69 5.64
C TYR A 133 -23.46 -5.39 6.06
N ILE A 134 -24.26 -4.34 6.23
CA ILE A 134 -23.96 -3.24 7.14
C ILE A 134 -24.65 -3.55 8.46
N TYR A 135 -23.92 -3.46 9.57
CA TYR A 135 -24.44 -3.70 10.91
C TYR A 135 -24.06 -2.55 11.85
N LEU A 136 -24.93 -2.28 12.82
CA LEU A 136 -24.75 -1.32 13.88
C LEU A 136 -24.46 -2.05 15.18
N ARG A 137 -23.48 -1.57 15.94
CA ARG A 137 -23.24 -1.95 17.31
C ARG A 137 -23.59 -0.79 18.22
N ILE A 138 -24.27 -1.11 19.32
CA ILE A 138 -24.72 -0.15 20.31
C ILE A 138 -24.22 -0.60 21.67
N TYR A 139 -23.54 0.27 22.39
CA TYR A 139 -22.97 0.04 23.72
C TYR A 139 -23.69 0.95 24.71
N THR A 140 -24.52 0.40 25.57
CA THR A 140 -25.29 1.17 26.56
C THR A 140 -24.78 0.91 27.98
N ARG A 141 -25.20 1.73 28.95
CA ARG A 141 -24.89 1.57 30.38
C ARG A 141 -23.41 1.30 30.69
N PRO A 142 -22.49 2.19 30.26
CA PRO A 142 -21.09 2.03 30.57
C PRO A 142 -20.83 2.11 32.09
N LYS A 143 -19.93 1.26 32.60
CA LYS A 143 -19.64 1.04 34.03
C LYS A 143 -19.00 2.23 34.74
N ASP A 144 -18.40 3.15 34.00
CA ASP A 144 -17.74 4.36 34.52
C ASP A 144 -18.72 5.52 34.77
N GLN A 145 -20.02 5.25 34.78
CA GLN A 145 -21.06 6.23 35.07
C GLN A 145 -21.37 6.36 36.57
N PRO A 146 -21.68 7.58 37.04
CA PRO A 146 -22.24 7.78 38.37
C PRO A 146 -23.58 7.05 38.50
N ALA A 147 -23.74 6.23 39.55
CA ALA A 147 -24.96 5.49 39.82
C ALA A 147 -26.20 6.43 39.82
N GLY A 148 -27.26 6.05 39.10
CA GLY A 148 -28.54 6.78 39.07
C GLY A 148 -28.68 7.91 38.03
N THR A 149 -27.62 8.26 37.27
CA THR A 149 -27.67 9.38 36.31
C THR A 149 -28.00 8.99 34.87
N TYR A 150 -27.78 7.74 34.47
CA TYR A 150 -28.03 7.31 33.09
C TYR A 150 -29.49 6.90 32.86
N ARG A 151 -30.14 7.59 31.92
CA ARG A 151 -31.45 7.21 31.40
C ARG A 151 -31.37 7.08 29.88
N ASP A 152 -31.52 5.85 29.37
CA ASP A 152 -31.51 5.52 27.93
C ASP A 152 -32.68 6.09 27.13
N ASN A 153 -33.59 6.82 27.79
CA ASN A 153 -34.71 7.52 27.20
C ASN A 153 -34.50 9.04 27.08
N SER A 154 -33.36 9.56 27.51
CA SER A 154 -33.04 11.00 27.40
C SER A 154 -31.90 11.22 26.40
N GLN A 155 -32.10 12.14 25.45
CA GLN A 155 -31.12 12.40 24.40
C GLN A 155 -29.76 12.82 24.97
N SER A 156 -29.75 13.65 26.01
CA SER A 156 -28.51 14.06 26.71
C SER A 156 -27.69 12.90 27.28
N ALA A 157 -28.34 11.83 27.74
CA ALA A 157 -27.64 10.64 28.23
C ALA A 157 -27.22 9.72 27.08
N ILE A 158 -27.98 9.68 25.98
CA ILE A 158 -27.60 8.96 24.77
C ILE A 158 -26.31 9.56 24.19
N ASP A 159 -26.31 10.88 23.93
CA ASP A 159 -25.18 11.59 23.31
C ASP A 159 -23.89 11.45 24.12
N ARG A 160 -24.01 11.42 25.44
CA ARG A 160 -22.86 11.41 26.35
C ARG A 160 -22.31 10.02 26.62
N PHE A 161 -23.14 8.99 26.52
CA PHE A 161 -22.80 7.71 27.12
C PHE A 161 -23.15 6.46 26.30
N VAL A 162 -23.88 6.60 25.21
CA VAL A 162 -24.14 5.48 24.32
C VAL A 162 -23.06 5.46 23.25
N GLY A 163 -22.40 4.32 23.15
CA GLY A 163 -21.44 4.09 22.09
C GLY A 163 -22.12 3.53 20.85
N PHE A 164 -21.81 4.09 19.68
CA PHE A 164 -22.23 3.54 18.39
C PHE A 164 -21.02 3.12 17.57
N TYR A 165 -21.14 2.03 16.81
CA TYR A 165 -20.17 1.61 15.81
C TYR A 165 -20.91 1.02 14.63
N ALA A 166 -20.64 1.46 13.41
CA ALA A 166 -21.20 0.84 12.20
C ALA A 166 -20.08 0.10 11.47
N GLY A 167 -20.36 -1.13 11.02
CA GLY A 167 -19.38 -1.96 10.33
C GLY A 167 -19.98 -2.73 9.16
N ARG A 168 -19.10 -3.29 8.33
CA ARG A 168 -19.46 -4.16 7.21
C ARG A 168 -18.80 -5.54 7.36
N SER A 169 -19.53 -6.61 7.03
CA SER A 169 -18.93 -7.96 6.98
C SER A 169 -19.77 -8.91 6.12
N MET A 170 -19.10 -9.85 5.46
CA MET A 170 -19.75 -11.01 4.82
C MET A 170 -20.25 -12.05 5.84
N TYR A 171 -19.65 -12.03 7.04
CA TYR A 171 -19.91 -12.96 8.14
C TYR A 171 -20.07 -12.16 9.44
N ILE A 172 -21.17 -11.41 9.56
CA ILE A 172 -21.43 -10.51 10.70
C ILE A 172 -21.42 -11.24 12.04
N TRP A 173 -21.88 -12.49 12.11
CA TRP A 173 -21.80 -13.30 13.33
C TRP A 173 -20.36 -13.55 13.78
N LYS A 174 -19.50 -14.03 12.87
CA LYS A 174 -18.07 -14.23 13.15
C LYS A 174 -17.39 -12.92 13.55
N ARG A 175 -17.77 -11.81 12.90
CA ARG A 175 -17.26 -10.48 13.23
C ARG A 175 -17.72 -10.03 14.62
N GLN A 176 -18.97 -10.29 15.00
CA GLN A 176 -19.46 -10.05 16.36
C GLN A 176 -18.65 -10.83 17.40
N LEU A 177 -18.41 -12.13 17.18
CA LEU A 177 -17.57 -12.94 18.07
C LEU A 177 -16.15 -12.38 18.19
N TYR A 178 -15.57 -11.92 17.07
CA TYR A 178 -14.27 -11.24 17.07
C TYR A 178 -14.30 -9.94 17.89
N HIS A 179 -15.33 -9.10 17.75
CA HIS A 179 -15.47 -7.91 18.58
C HIS A 179 -15.55 -8.29 20.06
N GLU A 180 -16.36 -9.28 20.46
CA GLU A 180 -16.44 -9.69 21.88
C GLU A 180 -15.11 -10.22 22.40
N ALA A 181 -14.38 -11.01 21.61
CA ALA A 181 -13.05 -11.49 21.98
C ALA A 181 -12.06 -10.33 22.18
N LYS A 182 -12.09 -9.32 21.30
CA LYS A 182 -11.25 -8.12 21.43
C LYS A 182 -11.63 -7.28 22.64
N ILE A 183 -12.91 -7.10 22.91
CA ILE A 183 -13.38 -6.36 24.08
C ILE A 183 -12.95 -7.07 25.38
N ARG A 184 -12.99 -8.41 25.42
CA ARG A 184 -12.51 -9.20 26.58
C ARG A 184 -10.99 -9.13 26.78
N GLY A 185 -10.22 -9.05 25.70
CA GLY A 185 -8.76 -9.05 25.74
C GLY A 185 -8.10 -7.67 25.78
N ASP A 186 -8.86 -6.58 25.64
CA ASP A 186 -8.31 -5.22 25.63
C ASP A 186 -8.06 -4.73 27.07
N THR A 187 -6.81 -4.34 27.34
CA THR A 187 -6.37 -3.79 28.63
C THR A 187 -6.47 -2.25 28.69
N GLY A 188 -7.18 -1.64 27.73
CA GLY A 188 -7.37 -0.19 27.65
C GLY A 188 -6.22 0.56 26.99
N LYS A 189 -5.35 -0.16 26.26
CA LYS A 189 -4.16 0.42 25.57
C LYS A 189 -4.36 0.55 24.05
N SER A 190 -5.49 0.12 23.51
CA SER A 190 -5.80 0.22 22.08
C SER A 190 -6.44 1.58 21.76
N PRO A 191 -6.03 2.28 20.69
CA PRO A 191 -6.66 3.53 20.25
C PRO A 191 -8.03 3.32 19.55
N ASN A 192 -8.55 2.09 19.51
CA ASN A 192 -9.79 1.74 18.79
C ASN A 192 -11.04 1.91 19.68
N HIS A 193 -12.24 1.55 19.21
CA HIS A 193 -13.51 1.66 19.98
C HIS A 193 -13.67 0.64 21.12
N TYR A 194 -12.80 -0.37 21.18
CA TYR A 194 -12.87 -1.48 22.14
C TYR A 194 -12.80 -1.06 23.63
N PRO A 195 -11.99 -0.06 24.05
CA PRO A 195 -12.00 0.41 25.43
C PRO A 195 -13.34 0.98 25.87
N LEU A 196 -14.08 1.62 24.96
CA LEU A 196 -15.42 2.13 25.27
C LEU A 196 -16.45 1.03 25.28
N ALA A 197 -16.40 0.11 24.33
CA ALA A 197 -17.24 -1.09 24.34
C ALA A 197 -17.03 -1.94 25.61
N ALA A 198 -15.80 -1.99 26.14
CA ALA A 198 -15.46 -2.70 27.38
C ALA A 198 -16.15 -2.11 28.62
N LYS A 199 -16.52 -0.83 28.58
CA LYS A 199 -17.26 -0.18 29.67
C LYS A 199 -18.68 -0.71 29.78
N SER A 200 -19.32 -1.08 28.69
CA SER A 200 -20.64 -1.72 28.72
C SER A 200 -20.53 -3.20 29.12
N ALA A 201 -21.46 -3.70 29.93
CA ALA A 201 -21.60 -5.14 30.17
C ALA A 201 -22.10 -5.86 28.90
N GLU A 202 -21.81 -7.16 28.76
CA GLU A 202 -22.11 -7.94 27.54
C GLU A 202 -23.59 -7.88 27.12
N ASN A 203 -24.52 -7.90 28.07
CA ASN A 203 -25.97 -7.74 27.84
C ASN A 203 -26.40 -6.31 27.42
N HIS A 204 -25.48 -5.35 27.43
CA HIS A 204 -25.64 -3.98 26.96
C HIS A 204 -24.80 -3.68 25.72
N ARG A 205 -24.35 -4.73 25.01
CA ARG A 205 -23.67 -4.64 23.72
C ARG A 205 -24.55 -5.27 22.65
N TYR A 206 -25.25 -4.44 21.91
CA TYR A 206 -26.13 -4.88 20.84
C TYR A 206 -25.35 -4.90 19.53
N ALA A 207 -25.62 -5.89 18.69
CA ALA A 207 -25.19 -5.94 17.30
C ALA A 207 -26.44 -6.17 16.46
N ILE A 208 -26.74 -5.25 15.56
CA ILE A 208 -27.99 -5.16 14.81
C ILE A 208 -27.63 -5.09 13.32
N PRO A 209 -28.05 -6.03 12.48
CA PRO A 209 -27.89 -5.90 11.04
C PRO A 209 -28.84 -4.81 10.53
N LEU A 210 -28.33 -3.86 9.75
CA LEU A 210 -29.12 -2.75 9.19
C LEU A 210 -29.51 -3.01 7.73
N MET A 211 -28.51 -3.36 6.92
CA MET A 211 -28.65 -3.57 5.49
C MET A 211 -27.99 -4.87 5.07
N ARG A 212 -28.50 -5.50 4.02
CA ARG A 212 -27.88 -6.59 3.29
C ARG A 212 -27.83 -6.21 1.81
N PHE A 213 -26.63 -6.17 1.26
CA PHE A 213 -26.42 -6.10 -0.18
C PHE A 213 -26.35 -7.53 -0.73
N ASP A 214 -27.19 -7.79 -1.72
CA ASP A 214 -27.20 -9.01 -2.50
C ASP A 214 -26.22 -8.92 -3.69
N GLU A 215 -26.13 -9.97 -4.50
CA GLU A 215 -25.31 -9.98 -5.72
C GLU A 215 -25.81 -9.01 -6.79
N SER A 216 -27.06 -8.54 -6.69
CA SER A 216 -27.64 -7.56 -7.61
C SER A 216 -27.26 -6.12 -7.29
N THR A 217 -26.73 -5.85 -6.08
CA THR A 217 -26.24 -4.53 -5.68
C THR A 217 -24.84 -4.30 -6.29
N PRO A 218 -24.67 -3.27 -7.14
CA PRO A 218 -23.38 -3.00 -7.76
C PRO A 218 -22.29 -2.66 -6.74
N TYR A 219 -21.16 -3.38 -6.84
CA TYR A 219 -20.00 -3.24 -5.95
C TYR A 219 -19.45 -1.81 -5.86
N HIS A 220 -19.58 -1.00 -6.93
CA HIS A 220 -19.13 0.39 -6.96
C HIS A 220 -19.90 1.32 -6.02
N ILE A 221 -21.18 1.04 -5.69
CA ILE A 221 -21.97 1.88 -4.76
C ILE A 221 -21.33 1.91 -3.37
N GLY A 222 -20.89 0.74 -2.88
CA GLY A 222 -20.20 0.66 -1.60
C GLY A 222 -18.87 1.43 -1.61
N GLN A 223 -18.09 1.28 -2.69
CA GLN A 223 -16.80 1.95 -2.86
C GLN A 223 -16.90 3.48 -3.05
N PHE A 224 -18.01 3.93 -3.61
CA PHE A 224 -18.33 5.32 -3.88
C PHE A 224 -18.77 6.06 -2.61
N LEU A 225 -19.64 5.43 -1.81
CA LEU A 225 -20.00 5.97 -0.50
C LEU A 225 -18.76 6.13 0.38
N ASP A 226 -17.80 5.20 0.28
CA ASP A 226 -16.51 5.28 0.97
C ASP A 226 -15.70 6.51 0.53
N GLN A 227 -15.63 6.80 -0.78
CA GLN A 227 -14.90 7.97 -1.32
C GLN A 227 -15.52 9.30 -0.92
N VAL A 228 -16.81 9.47 -1.16
CA VAL A 228 -17.46 10.77 -1.01
C VAL A 228 -17.46 11.24 0.43
N ALA A 229 -17.57 10.34 1.40
CA ALA A 229 -17.52 10.78 2.78
C ALA A 229 -16.11 11.18 3.25
N ASP A 230 -15.06 10.48 2.82
CA ASP A 230 -13.65 10.85 3.14
C ASP A 230 -13.34 12.24 2.57
N THR A 231 -13.76 12.42 1.33
CA THR A 231 -13.62 13.65 0.55
C THR A 231 -14.41 14.81 1.15
N VAL A 232 -15.69 14.62 1.47
CA VAL A 232 -16.55 15.69 2.04
C VAL A 232 -16.07 16.07 3.45
N ALA A 233 -15.64 15.10 4.26
CA ALA A 233 -15.09 15.39 5.59
C ALA A 233 -13.83 16.26 5.50
N THR A 234 -12.95 15.97 4.54
CA THR A 234 -11.72 16.73 4.30
C THR A 234 -12.01 18.13 3.73
N ALA A 235 -12.85 18.21 2.69
CA ALA A 235 -13.12 19.46 1.97
C ALA A 235 -13.92 20.49 2.78
N THR A 236 -14.71 20.05 3.76
CA THR A 236 -15.52 20.96 4.59
C THR A 236 -14.83 21.39 5.88
N ASN A 237 -13.55 21.01 6.08
CA ASN A 237 -12.90 21.04 7.40
C ASN A 237 -13.82 20.44 8.48
N TRP A 238 -14.64 19.45 8.10
CA TRP A 238 -15.39 18.69 9.08
C TRP A 238 -14.35 18.13 10.02
N PRO A 239 -14.41 18.44 11.33
CA PRO A 239 -13.43 17.90 12.24
C PRO A 239 -13.39 16.40 12.01
N LYS A 240 -12.20 15.80 11.91
CA LYS A 240 -12.06 14.43 12.41
C LYS A 240 -12.45 14.55 13.87
N LEU A 241 -13.73 14.34 14.14
CA LEU A 241 -14.25 14.44 15.48
C LEU A 241 -13.42 13.39 16.25
N GLU A 242 -12.64 13.84 17.21
CA GLU A 242 -12.24 13.05 18.36
C GLU A 242 -13.33 13.27 19.43
N PRO A 243 -14.56 12.75 19.26
CA PRO A 243 -15.51 12.84 20.35
C PRO A 243 -14.93 12.02 21.49
N ARG A 244 -14.84 12.60 22.68
CA ARG A 244 -14.70 11.80 23.90
C ARG A 244 -15.98 10.97 24.06
N GLY A 245 -16.00 9.80 23.42
CA GLY A 245 -17.16 8.93 23.35
C GLY A 245 -17.41 8.45 21.91
N CYS A 246 -17.03 7.21 21.64
CA CYS A 246 -17.30 6.37 20.47
C CYS A 246 -17.30 7.12 19.15
N ASN A 247 -16.17 7.01 18.44
CA ASN A 247 -16.09 7.21 17.01
C ASN A 247 -17.44 6.88 16.35
N ALA A 248 -18.07 7.88 15.75
CA ALA A 248 -18.69 7.66 14.46
C ALA A 248 -17.54 7.33 13.48
N ALA A 249 -16.90 6.18 13.69
CA ALA A 249 -16.13 5.51 12.67
C ALA A 249 -17.21 5.08 11.69
N SER A 250 -17.43 5.95 10.70
CA SER A 250 -18.22 5.60 9.54
C SER A 250 -17.66 4.28 9.00
N PRO A 251 -18.50 3.36 8.49
CA PRO A 251 -18.04 2.15 7.79
C PRO A 251 -17.18 2.45 6.53
N LEU A 252 -16.93 3.73 6.29
CA LEU A 252 -16.12 4.34 5.24
C LEU A 252 -14.63 4.50 5.67
N PHE A 253 -14.29 4.38 6.97
CA PHE A 253 -13.01 4.88 7.52
C PHE A 253 -12.18 3.91 8.41
N GLU A 254 -12.42 2.59 8.44
CA GLU A 254 -11.52 1.68 9.19
C GLU A 254 -10.46 0.97 8.32
N GLY A 255 -9.19 1.22 8.65
CA GLY A 255 -8.07 0.29 8.48
C GLY A 255 -6.98 0.70 7.49
N ASP A 256 -5.91 1.32 7.99
CA ASP A 256 -4.67 1.68 7.26
C ASP A 256 -4.04 0.52 6.46
N ASP A 257 -4.37 -0.74 6.79
CA ASP A 257 -3.78 -1.92 6.14
C ASP A 257 -4.39 -2.25 4.76
N THR A 258 -5.56 -1.69 4.42
CA THR A 258 -6.28 -1.99 3.16
C THR A 258 -6.79 -0.77 2.40
N LYS A 259 -6.37 0.45 2.77
CA LYS A 259 -6.69 1.67 2.01
C LYS A 259 -6.41 1.47 0.52
N ARG A 260 -7.14 2.17 -0.35
CA ARG A 260 -6.80 2.28 -1.78
C ARG A 260 -5.34 2.71 -1.87
N VAL A 261 -4.48 1.74 -2.15
CA VAL A 261 -3.08 1.99 -2.44
C VAL A 261 -3.07 2.58 -3.84
N GLN A 262 -3.23 3.90 -3.94
CA GLN A 262 -2.91 4.59 -5.17
C GLN A 262 -1.42 4.37 -5.42
N ILE A 263 -1.12 3.88 -6.61
CA ILE A 263 0.25 3.70 -7.08
C ILE A 263 0.49 4.79 -8.10
N ASP A 264 1.25 5.80 -7.72
CA ASP A 264 1.67 6.80 -8.70
C ASP A 264 2.73 6.16 -9.59
N CYS A 265 2.50 6.21 -10.90
CA CYS A 265 3.39 5.69 -11.92
C CYS A 265 3.98 6.88 -12.69
N ILE A 266 5.28 7.11 -12.53
CA ILE A 266 5.96 8.30 -13.05
C ILE A 266 7.14 7.81 -13.90
N PRO A 267 7.01 7.80 -15.24
CA PRO A 267 8.14 7.49 -16.12
C PRO A 267 9.21 8.57 -16.01
N MET A 268 10.49 8.17 -16.03
CA MET A 268 11.59 9.12 -16.15
C MET A 268 11.57 9.76 -17.55
N VAL A 269 11.76 11.08 -17.61
CA VAL A 269 11.90 11.78 -18.89
C VAL A 269 13.28 11.48 -19.47
N GLU A 270 13.33 11.02 -20.71
CA GLU A 270 14.57 10.78 -21.45
C GLU A 270 15.36 12.09 -21.59
N ALA A 271 16.51 12.17 -20.93
CA ALA A 271 17.42 13.31 -21.05
C ALA A 271 18.35 13.19 -22.27
N ASN A 272 18.71 11.95 -22.65
CA ASN A 272 19.45 11.57 -23.85
C ASN A 272 19.38 10.04 -24.07
N ASP A 273 19.69 9.57 -25.29
CA ASP A 273 19.64 8.15 -25.68
C ASP A 273 20.64 7.23 -24.94
N SER A 274 21.61 7.81 -24.23
CA SER A 274 22.69 7.06 -23.55
C SER A 274 22.40 6.72 -22.08
N VAL A 275 21.42 7.39 -21.47
CA VAL A 275 21.05 7.20 -20.07
C VAL A 275 19.94 6.16 -19.99
N ARG A 276 20.22 5.05 -19.30
CA ARG A 276 19.18 4.05 -18.99
C ARG A 276 18.07 4.71 -18.18
N THR A 277 16.84 4.59 -18.64
CA THR A 277 15.66 5.13 -17.97
C THR A 277 15.00 4.12 -17.05
N PHE A 278 14.15 4.62 -16.15
CA PHE A 278 13.35 3.80 -15.26
C PHE A 278 11.98 4.44 -15.04
N THR A 279 11.01 3.58 -14.70
CA THR A 279 9.70 4.00 -14.24
C THR A 279 9.64 3.97 -12.71
N THR A 280 9.23 5.08 -12.11
CA THR A 280 9.06 5.20 -10.66
C THR A 280 7.64 4.83 -10.27
N TYR A 281 7.48 3.91 -9.31
CA TYR A 281 6.21 3.59 -8.68
C TYR A 281 6.23 4.04 -7.23
N ARG A 282 5.24 4.83 -6.79
CA ARG A 282 5.12 5.29 -5.41
C ARG A 282 3.85 4.77 -4.76
N VAL A 283 4.00 4.26 -3.55
CA VAL A 283 2.94 3.60 -2.81
C VAL A 283 2.92 4.15 -1.39
N TRP A 284 1.85 4.86 -1.00
CA TRP A 284 1.74 5.39 0.36
C TRP A 284 1.64 4.25 1.39
N LYS A 285 2.49 4.29 2.42
CA LYS A 285 2.63 3.26 3.44
C LYS A 285 3.06 3.82 4.80
N THR A 286 2.74 3.02 5.82
CA THR A 286 3.18 3.24 7.20
C THR A 286 4.33 2.31 7.53
N CYS A 287 5.37 2.86 8.16
CA CYS A 287 6.49 2.10 8.70
C CYS A 287 6.08 1.39 9.99
N ASP A 288 6.22 0.06 10.04
CA ASP A 288 5.83 -0.71 11.22
C ASP A 288 6.86 -0.66 12.36
N LYS A 289 6.52 -1.25 13.51
CA LYS A 289 7.40 -1.30 14.70
C LYS A 289 8.73 -2.03 14.49
N SER A 290 8.85 -2.81 13.42
CA SER A 290 10.07 -3.52 13.05
C SER A 290 10.90 -2.79 11.99
N ASN A 291 10.52 -1.56 11.64
CA ASN A 291 11.03 -0.82 10.47
C ASN A 291 10.85 -1.59 9.17
N ALA A 292 9.78 -2.40 9.11
CA ALA A 292 9.34 -3.04 7.89
C ALA A 292 8.17 -2.26 7.31
N ILE A 293 8.20 -2.12 5.99
CA ILE A 293 7.10 -1.58 5.20
C ILE A 293 6.46 -2.74 4.45
N LYS A 294 5.14 -2.88 4.61
CA LYS A 294 4.38 -4.02 4.08
C LYS A 294 3.68 -3.65 2.78
N LEU A 295 3.93 -4.44 1.75
CA LEU A 295 3.17 -4.43 0.52
C LEU A 295 2.28 -5.67 0.46
N TRP A 296 0.98 -5.45 0.36
CA TRP A 296 0.01 -6.51 0.13
C TRP A 296 -0.16 -6.71 -1.37
N LEU A 297 0.09 -7.93 -1.81
CA LEU A 297 -0.18 -8.41 -3.16
C LEU A 297 -1.38 -9.35 -3.12
N PHE A 298 -2.21 -9.33 -4.16
CA PHE A 298 -3.37 -10.18 -4.30
C PHE A 298 -3.32 -10.86 -5.68
N ASN A 299 -3.43 -12.18 -5.69
CA ASN A 299 -3.55 -12.93 -6.94
C ASN A 299 -4.97 -12.85 -7.53
N GLU A 300 -5.21 -13.51 -8.67
CA GLU A 300 -6.54 -13.57 -9.30
C GLU A 300 -7.65 -14.10 -8.39
N ASN A 301 -7.32 -14.90 -7.38
CA ASN A 301 -8.26 -15.47 -6.41
C ASN A 301 -8.42 -14.57 -5.16
N ASN A 302 -7.92 -13.34 -5.19
CA ASN A 302 -7.87 -12.42 -4.05
C ASN A 302 -7.17 -13.01 -2.81
N THR A 303 -6.26 -13.97 -2.99
CA THR A 303 -5.47 -14.52 -1.89
C THR A 303 -4.35 -13.53 -1.56
N PRO A 304 -4.28 -13.01 -0.33
CA PRO A 304 -3.27 -12.03 0.04
C PRO A 304 -1.89 -12.68 0.21
N HIS A 305 -0.86 -12.00 -0.28
CA HIS A 305 0.54 -12.29 -0.05
C HIS A 305 1.24 -11.01 0.44
N VAL A 306 1.96 -11.08 1.56
CA VAL A 306 2.63 -9.91 2.16
C VAL A 306 4.11 -9.94 1.82
N VAL A 307 4.58 -8.89 1.15
CA VAL A 307 6.01 -8.63 0.94
C VAL A 307 6.48 -7.61 1.96
N ASN A 308 7.48 -7.97 2.75
CA ASN A 308 8.10 -7.09 3.73
C ASN A 308 9.37 -6.47 3.14
N PHE A 309 9.38 -5.14 3.04
CA PHE A 309 10.57 -4.37 2.72
C PHE A 309 11.15 -3.88 4.04
N GLN A 310 12.45 -4.07 4.28
CA GLN A 310 13.07 -3.72 5.54
C GLN A 310 14.16 -2.69 5.35
N CYS A 311 14.22 -1.74 6.27
CA CYS A 311 15.38 -0.88 6.47
C CYS A 311 16.45 -1.63 7.29
N ALA A 312 17.71 -1.21 7.18
CA ALA A 312 18.75 -1.65 8.10
C ALA A 312 18.36 -1.32 9.55
N LYS A 313 18.69 -2.21 10.49
CA LYS A 313 18.30 -2.02 11.91
C LYS A 313 18.96 -0.79 12.53
N GLU A 314 20.10 -0.42 11.99
CA GLU A 314 20.90 0.73 12.40
C GLU A 314 20.18 2.05 12.04
N ILE A 315 19.35 2.08 10.99
CA ILE A 315 18.53 3.25 10.63
C ILE A 315 17.49 3.55 11.72
N ALA A 316 17.00 2.53 12.44
CA ALA A 316 16.09 2.73 13.57
C ALA A 316 16.68 3.60 14.68
N LYS A 317 18.01 3.72 14.72
CA LYS A 317 18.76 4.57 15.66
C LYS A 317 19.14 5.91 15.05
N ALA A 318 19.02 6.07 13.73
CA ALA A 318 19.30 7.32 13.06
C ALA A 318 18.17 8.33 13.32
N PRO A 319 18.47 9.65 13.37
CA PRO A 319 17.43 10.66 13.47
C PRO A 319 16.56 10.62 12.21
N GLY A 320 15.24 10.47 12.34
CA GLY A 320 14.30 10.73 11.25
C GLY A 320 13.19 9.70 11.07
N LEU A 321 13.51 8.41 10.91
CA LEU A 321 12.50 7.37 10.64
C LEU A 321 12.10 6.67 11.94
N LYS A 322 10.84 6.86 12.36
CA LYS A 322 10.26 6.25 13.57
C LYS A 322 9.14 5.28 13.20
N PRO A 323 8.93 4.23 14.01
CA PRO A 323 7.72 3.43 13.92
C PRO A 323 6.45 4.29 13.92
N GLY A 324 5.56 4.03 12.96
CA GLY A 324 4.34 4.80 12.76
C GLY A 324 4.47 5.96 11.77
N ASP A 325 5.69 6.32 11.37
CA ASP A 325 5.87 7.32 10.30
C ASP A 325 5.25 6.82 8.99
N THR A 326 4.62 7.74 8.30
CA THR A 326 3.98 7.51 7.01
C THR A 326 4.81 8.14 5.90
N GLY A 327 4.74 7.55 4.71
CA GLY A 327 5.51 8.00 3.57
C GLY A 327 5.27 7.14 2.34
N TYR A 328 6.14 7.26 1.35
CA TYR A 328 6.06 6.51 0.10
C TYR A 328 7.07 5.37 0.08
N LEU A 329 6.58 4.15 -0.08
CA LEU A 329 7.37 3.04 -0.59
C LEU A 329 7.54 3.25 -2.10
N MET A 330 8.77 3.50 -2.53
CA MET A 330 9.11 3.80 -3.91
C MET A 330 9.87 2.64 -4.55
N PHE A 331 9.52 2.33 -5.80
CA PHE A 331 10.20 1.39 -6.66
C PHE A 331 10.73 2.12 -7.90
N GLU A 332 11.97 1.86 -8.27
CA GLU A 332 12.58 2.33 -9.53
C GLU A 332 12.81 1.10 -10.40
N VAL A 333 11.97 0.90 -11.41
CA VAL A 333 12.03 -0.27 -12.31
C VAL A 333 12.66 0.15 -13.62
N MET A 334 13.78 -0.48 -14.00
CA MET A 334 14.48 -0.17 -15.24
C MET A 334 13.63 -0.54 -16.46
N ASP A 335 13.52 0.38 -17.43
CA ASP A 335 12.66 0.18 -18.60
C ASP A 335 13.24 -0.86 -19.58
N ASP A 336 14.56 -1.07 -19.55
CA ASP A 336 15.25 -2.13 -20.30
C ASP A 336 15.21 -3.50 -19.61
N HIS A 337 14.59 -3.58 -18.43
CA HIS A 337 14.52 -4.76 -17.56
C HIS A 337 15.88 -5.40 -17.24
N ARG A 338 16.99 -4.67 -17.40
CA ARG A 338 18.32 -5.11 -16.99
C ARG A 338 18.54 -4.79 -15.50
N PRO A 339 19.48 -5.48 -14.82
CA PRO A 339 19.76 -5.24 -13.42
C PRO A 339 19.98 -3.76 -13.07
N HIS A 340 19.34 -3.33 -11.99
CA HIS A 340 19.54 -2.03 -11.37
C HIS A 340 20.81 -2.08 -10.49
N ASP A 341 21.65 -1.04 -10.51
CA ASP A 341 22.91 -1.00 -9.74
C ASP A 341 22.69 -1.17 -8.23
N ARG A 342 21.52 -0.74 -7.76
CA ARG A 342 21.02 -0.85 -6.38
C ARG A 342 19.83 -1.79 -6.22
N ALA A 343 19.78 -2.87 -7.00
CA ALA A 343 18.62 -3.76 -7.01
C ALA A 343 18.23 -4.24 -5.60
N TRP A 344 16.94 -4.33 -5.32
CA TRP A 344 16.46 -4.84 -4.02
C TRP A 344 16.91 -6.28 -3.74
N LEU A 345 17.03 -7.08 -4.80
CA LEU A 345 17.53 -8.45 -4.81
C LEU A 345 18.55 -8.60 -5.94
N GLY A 346 19.80 -8.92 -5.62
CA GLY A 346 20.78 -9.38 -6.62
C GLY A 346 20.56 -10.86 -6.93
N THR A 347 20.42 -11.20 -8.20
CA THR A 347 20.22 -12.58 -8.68
C THR A 347 21.36 -12.97 -9.65
N PRO A 348 21.57 -14.27 -9.87
CA PRO A 348 22.49 -14.70 -10.92
C PRO A 348 21.96 -14.39 -12.32
N SER A 349 22.86 -14.24 -13.30
CA SER A 349 22.49 -14.00 -14.71
C SER A 349 21.76 -15.17 -15.36
N VAL A 350 21.94 -16.38 -14.84
CA VAL A 350 21.27 -17.59 -15.34
C VAL A 350 20.62 -18.36 -14.20
N GLY A 351 19.51 -19.03 -14.50
CA GLY A 351 18.71 -19.79 -13.55
C GLY A 351 17.71 -20.72 -14.25
N GLN A 352 16.69 -21.19 -13.52
CA GLN A 352 15.64 -22.07 -14.06
C GLN A 352 14.77 -21.42 -15.14
N PHE A 353 14.79 -20.09 -15.25
CA PHE A 353 14.00 -19.31 -16.19
C PHE A 353 14.88 -18.44 -17.08
N VAL A 354 14.41 -18.18 -18.30
CA VAL A 354 15.04 -17.21 -19.22
C VAL A 354 15.03 -15.82 -18.59
N ASN A 355 16.10 -15.05 -18.78
CA ASN A 355 16.30 -13.72 -18.18
C ASN A 355 16.16 -13.72 -16.65
N PHE A 356 16.83 -14.66 -15.99
CA PHE A 356 16.73 -14.84 -14.54
C PHE A 356 17.16 -13.59 -13.74
N ASP A 357 17.99 -12.74 -14.33
CA ASP A 357 18.43 -11.46 -13.78
C ASP A 357 17.40 -10.32 -13.86
N GLU A 358 16.27 -10.53 -14.53
CA GLU A 358 15.15 -9.56 -14.56
C GLU A 358 14.64 -9.25 -13.14
N ALA A 359 14.70 -10.21 -12.22
CA ALA A 359 14.33 -9.98 -10.81
C ALA A 359 15.21 -8.94 -10.09
N SER A 360 16.35 -8.57 -10.69
CA SER A 360 17.23 -7.49 -10.23
C SER A 360 16.96 -6.16 -10.94
N CYS A 361 15.95 -6.02 -11.79
CA CYS A 361 15.72 -4.80 -12.57
C CYS A 361 15.11 -3.63 -11.78
N PHE A 362 14.89 -3.77 -10.46
CA PHE A 362 14.32 -2.69 -9.66
C PHE A 362 15.01 -2.46 -8.32
N ALA A 363 15.10 -1.19 -7.93
CA ALA A 363 15.48 -0.75 -6.59
C ALA A 363 14.24 -0.38 -5.77
N VAL A 364 14.42 -0.36 -4.44
CA VAL A 364 13.37 0.04 -3.50
C VAL A 364 13.93 1.04 -2.51
N ARG A 365 13.17 2.09 -2.23
CA ARG A 365 13.46 3.06 -1.16
C ARG A 365 12.20 3.48 -0.44
N PHE A 366 12.35 3.97 0.79
CA PHE A 366 11.26 4.56 1.54
C PHE A 366 11.51 6.06 1.68
N GLU A 367 10.54 6.88 1.27
CA GLU A 367 10.57 8.34 1.40
C GLU A 367 9.58 8.78 2.47
N TRP A 368 9.96 9.64 3.41
CA TRP A 368 9.07 10.13 4.46
C TRP A 368 9.32 11.60 4.78
N LEU A 369 8.31 12.26 5.33
CA LEU A 369 8.42 13.63 5.82
C LEU A 369 8.87 13.61 7.29
N ASP A 370 10.05 14.15 7.57
CA ASP A 370 10.43 14.49 8.94
C ASP A 370 9.64 15.73 9.38
N GLN A 371 8.64 15.49 10.24
CA GLN A 371 7.76 16.53 10.76
C GLN A 371 8.48 17.61 11.55
N ALA A 372 9.59 17.29 12.22
CA ALA A 372 10.33 18.28 13.01
C ALA A 372 11.11 19.25 12.12
N GLN A 373 11.63 18.75 11.00
CA GLN A 373 12.44 19.54 10.06
C GLN A 373 11.66 20.04 8.86
N GLN A 374 10.41 19.58 8.67
CA GLN A 374 9.59 19.80 7.48
C GLN A 374 10.37 19.48 6.19
N LYS A 375 11.16 18.40 6.23
CA LYS A 375 12.01 17.94 5.11
C LYS A 375 11.72 16.50 4.75
N TRP A 376 11.72 16.23 3.45
CA TRP A 376 11.60 14.87 2.94
C TRP A 376 12.94 14.16 2.92
N TYR A 377 12.95 12.94 3.45
CA TYR A 377 14.09 12.06 3.47
C TYR A 377 13.78 10.77 2.70
N SER A 378 14.84 10.12 2.22
CA SER A 378 14.78 8.84 1.54
C SER A 378 15.86 7.91 2.05
N VAL A 379 15.51 6.63 2.20
CA VAL A 379 16.42 5.58 2.61
C VAL A 379 16.30 4.35 1.71
N PRO A 380 17.41 3.79 1.18
CA PRO A 380 17.36 2.58 0.39
C PRO A 380 16.91 1.37 1.21
N MET A 381 16.16 0.47 0.56
CA MET A 381 15.69 -0.78 1.15
C MET A 381 16.30 -1.96 0.43
N PHE A 382 16.61 -3.01 1.18
CA PHE A 382 17.25 -4.22 0.64
C PHE A 382 16.63 -5.48 1.21
N ARG A 383 16.83 -6.60 0.52
CA ARG A 383 16.34 -7.89 1.00
C ARG A 383 17.24 -8.47 2.09
N GLN A 384 16.97 -8.15 3.36
CA GLN A 384 17.82 -8.52 4.51
C GLN A 384 18.17 -10.02 4.59
N ARG A 385 17.28 -10.90 4.13
CA ARG A 385 17.51 -12.35 4.10
C ARG A 385 17.56 -12.86 2.67
N LEU A 386 18.79 -13.03 2.16
CA LEU A 386 19.07 -13.90 1.01
C LEU A 386 18.95 -15.41 1.36
N ASP A 387 18.75 -15.70 2.66
CA ASP A 387 18.52 -16.99 3.31
C ASP A 387 19.41 -18.13 2.82
N LEU A 388 20.72 -17.88 2.81
CA LEU A 388 21.72 -18.91 2.54
C LEU A 388 21.95 -19.85 3.74
N ARG A 389 21.35 -19.58 4.92
CA ARG A 389 21.62 -20.35 6.14
C ARG A 389 21.19 -21.82 6.04
N ASN A 390 20.10 -22.07 5.32
CA ASN A 390 19.59 -23.42 5.05
C ASN A 390 19.91 -23.86 3.62
N PHE A 391 20.84 -23.19 2.94
CA PHE A 391 21.12 -23.49 1.54
C PHE A 391 21.66 -24.90 1.34
N ASN A 392 22.42 -25.44 2.30
CA ASN A 392 22.83 -26.85 2.29
C ASN A 392 21.60 -27.77 2.18
N GLN A 393 20.56 -27.54 2.99
CA GLN A 393 19.35 -28.35 2.96
C GLN A 393 18.60 -28.23 1.62
N VAL A 394 18.62 -27.03 1.02
CA VAL A 394 18.04 -26.81 -0.32
C VAL A 394 18.80 -27.62 -1.37
N VAL A 395 20.14 -27.62 -1.32
CA VAL A 395 21.00 -28.40 -2.23
C VAL A 395 20.86 -29.91 -2.00
N GLU A 396 20.88 -30.36 -0.75
CA GLU A 396 20.74 -31.77 -0.37
C GLU A 396 19.41 -32.37 -0.82
N LYS A 397 18.33 -31.60 -0.69
CA LYS A 397 16.96 -32.03 -1.07
C LYS A 397 16.61 -31.75 -2.53
N ALA A 398 17.50 -31.12 -3.29
CA ALA A 398 17.21 -30.60 -4.62
C ALA A 398 15.91 -29.75 -4.68
N ASP A 399 15.69 -28.91 -3.67
CA ASP A 399 14.45 -28.13 -3.51
C ASP A 399 14.46 -26.84 -4.37
N VAL A 400 14.09 -27.00 -5.64
CA VAL A 400 14.06 -25.90 -6.62
C VAL A 400 13.10 -24.78 -6.19
N GLU A 401 11.96 -25.09 -5.59
CA GLU A 401 11.00 -24.05 -5.18
C GLU A 401 11.51 -23.22 -3.99
N ALA A 402 12.18 -23.85 -3.02
CA ALA A 402 12.83 -23.11 -1.94
C ALA A 402 13.92 -22.16 -2.44
N LEU A 403 14.67 -22.56 -3.48
CA LEU A 403 15.63 -21.69 -4.17
C LEU A 403 14.93 -20.49 -4.82
N LEU A 404 13.88 -20.78 -5.60
CA LEU A 404 13.17 -19.80 -6.44
C LEU A 404 12.30 -18.84 -5.65
N ARG A 405 11.87 -19.18 -4.43
CA ARG A 405 10.94 -18.38 -3.61
C ARG A 405 11.26 -16.88 -3.58
N LYS A 406 12.53 -16.49 -3.45
CA LYS A 406 12.93 -15.07 -3.42
C LYS A 406 12.84 -14.39 -4.78
N TRP A 407 13.21 -15.12 -5.83
CA TRP A 407 13.09 -14.68 -7.21
C TRP A 407 11.60 -14.53 -7.59
N ARG A 408 10.75 -15.51 -7.26
CA ARG A 408 9.29 -15.44 -7.47
C ARG A 408 8.68 -14.22 -6.80
N VAL A 409 9.02 -13.94 -5.54
CA VAL A 409 8.54 -12.74 -4.84
C VAL A 409 8.94 -11.44 -5.56
N ALA A 410 10.15 -11.35 -6.11
CA ALA A 410 10.57 -10.18 -6.87
C ALA A 410 9.77 -10.05 -8.18
N MET A 411 9.52 -11.16 -8.86
CA MET A 411 8.69 -11.21 -10.06
C MET A 411 7.21 -10.90 -9.79
N ASP A 412 6.66 -11.32 -8.64
CA ASP A 412 5.29 -10.99 -8.21
C ASP A 412 5.14 -9.48 -7.94
N VAL A 413 6.16 -8.86 -7.35
CA VAL A 413 6.23 -7.40 -7.17
C VAL A 413 6.25 -6.72 -8.54
N LEU A 414 7.12 -7.12 -9.47
CA LEU A 414 7.15 -6.57 -10.83
C LEU A 414 5.81 -6.76 -11.57
N GLN A 415 5.19 -7.94 -11.45
CA GLN A 415 3.89 -8.24 -12.05
C GLN A 415 2.82 -7.26 -11.53
N ALA A 416 2.76 -7.04 -10.22
CA ALA A 416 1.84 -6.10 -9.61
C ALA A 416 2.18 -4.63 -9.95
N LEU A 417 3.46 -4.30 -10.02
CA LEU A 417 3.97 -2.95 -10.31
C LEU A 417 3.80 -2.52 -11.77
N GLU A 418 3.71 -3.46 -12.70
CA GLU A 418 3.51 -3.12 -14.12
C GLU A 418 2.15 -3.53 -14.67
N GLY A 419 1.28 -4.11 -13.83
CA GLY A 419 -0.01 -4.62 -14.27
C GLY A 419 0.13 -5.77 -15.28
N ARG A 420 1.16 -6.62 -15.16
CA ARG A 420 1.38 -7.74 -16.09
C ARG A 420 0.33 -8.83 -15.87
N ILE A 421 -0.35 -9.21 -16.94
CA ILE A 421 -1.19 -10.41 -17.00
C ILE A 421 -0.38 -11.48 -17.73
N TYR A 422 0.00 -12.52 -17.00
CA TYR A 422 0.79 -13.60 -17.58
C TYR A 422 -0.06 -14.53 -18.44
N THR A 423 0.42 -14.83 -19.64
CA THR A 423 -0.18 -15.82 -20.54
C THR A 423 0.51 -17.18 -20.40
N ALA A 424 -0.24 -18.25 -20.71
CA ALA A 424 0.22 -19.63 -20.55
C ALA A 424 1.41 -19.99 -21.46
N PRO A 425 2.24 -20.99 -21.10
CA PRO A 425 2.20 -21.77 -19.84
C PRO A 425 2.69 -20.95 -18.65
N LEU A 426 1.98 -21.02 -17.52
CA LEU A 426 2.23 -20.15 -16.37
C LEU A 426 3.46 -20.56 -15.52
N ASN A 427 3.97 -21.79 -15.65
CA ASN A 427 5.19 -22.26 -14.96
C ASN A 427 5.24 -21.94 -13.44
N GLY A 428 4.10 -22.07 -12.76
CA GLY A 428 3.96 -21.81 -11.33
C GLY A 428 3.70 -20.34 -10.96
N PHE A 429 3.56 -19.43 -11.93
CA PHE A 429 3.13 -18.06 -11.70
C PHE A 429 1.61 -17.93 -11.62
N SER A 430 1.14 -16.96 -10.84
CA SER A 430 -0.25 -16.50 -10.90
C SER A 430 -0.50 -15.74 -12.20
N ARG A 431 -1.71 -15.86 -12.75
CA ARG A 431 -2.08 -15.16 -13.99
C ARG A 431 -2.03 -13.64 -13.80
N SER A 432 -2.43 -13.14 -12.64
CA SER A 432 -2.37 -11.72 -12.32
C SER A 432 -2.00 -11.49 -10.86
N GLN A 433 -1.21 -10.45 -10.62
CA GLN A 433 -0.95 -9.92 -9.28
C GLN A 433 -1.38 -8.46 -9.24
N ARG A 434 -1.96 -8.04 -8.12
CA ARG A 434 -2.41 -6.66 -7.91
C ARG A 434 -1.92 -6.16 -6.57
N CYS A 435 -1.54 -4.89 -6.50
CA CYS A 435 -1.24 -4.24 -5.24
C CYS A 435 -2.44 -3.38 -4.82
N GLY A 436 -3.19 -3.87 -3.82
CA GLY A 436 -4.46 -3.26 -3.42
C GLY A 436 -5.57 -3.41 -4.47
N PHE A 437 -6.63 -2.60 -4.31
CA PHE A 437 -7.86 -2.68 -5.11
C PHE A 437 -7.94 -1.65 -6.26
N VAL A 438 -6.85 -0.94 -6.55
CA VAL A 438 -6.87 0.11 -7.58
C VAL A 438 -6.69 -0.51 -8.98
N PRO A 439 -7.61 -0.28 -9.93
CA PRO A 439 -7.46 -0.71 -11.30
C PRO A 439 -6.22 -0.07 -11.94
N ARG A 440 -5.44 -0.87 -12.66
CA ARG A 440 -4.25 -0.40 -13.37
C ARG A 440 -4.34 -0.76 -14.84
N PRO A 441 -3.71 0.02 -15.74
CA PRO A 441 -3.50 -0.42 -17.10
C PRO A 441 -2.81 -1.78 -17.07
N THR A 442 -3.45 -2.78 -17.64
CA THR A 442 -2.92 -4.13 -17.69
C THR A 442 -2.31 -4.39 -19.04
N LYS A 443 -1.16 -5.06 -19.07
CA LYS A 443 -0.53 -5.55 -20.30
C LYS A 443 -0.41 -7.06 -20.26
N GLU A 444 -0.81 -7.74 -21.32
CA GLU A 444 -0.56 -9.17 -21.46
C GLU A 444 0.92 -9.40 -21.79
N VAL A 445 1.57 -10.27 -21.03
CA VAL A 445 2.98 -10.64 -21.20
C VAL A 445 3.10 -12.14 -21.07
N ARG A 446 4.00 -12.78 -21.81
CA ARG A 446 4.26 -14.20 -21.62
C ARG A 446 4.83 -14.44 -20.22
N ALA A 447 4.33 -15.47 -19.52
CA ALA A 447 4.97 -15.88 -18.27
C ALA A 447 6.45 -16.23 -18.49
N PRO A 448 7.34 -16.04 -17.50
CA PRO A 448 8.73 -16.44 -17.63
C PRO A 448 8.86 -17.90 -18.10
N ALA A 449 9.55 -18.08 -19.22
CA ALA A 449 9.77 -19.39 -19.81
C ALA A 449 10.88 -20.13 -19.06
N LEU A 450 10.75 -21.45 -18.93
CA LEU A 450 11.82 -22.29 -18.41
C LEU A 450 13.04 -22.18 -19.34
N ALA A 451 14.23 -22.03 -18.76
CA ALA A 451 15.47 -22.02 -19.51
C ALA A 451 15.84 -23.44 -19.95
N ILE A 452 16.44 -23.56 -21.13
CA ILE A 452 17.06 -24.81 -21.57
C ILE A 452 18.51 -24.80 -21.10
N PHE A 453 19.00 -25.92 -20.59
CA PHE A 453 20.34 -26.04 -20.04
C PHE A 453 21.43 -25.60 -21.03
N GLU A 454 21.30 -25.98 -22.30
CA GLU A 454 22.24 -25.61 -23.37
C GLU A 454 22.29 -24.10 -23.61
N ASP A 455 21.15 -23.41 -23.56
CA ASP A 455 21.12 -21.96 -23.68
C ASP A 455 21.77 -21.29 -22.46
N ASN A 456 21.52 -21.82 -21.26
CA ASN A 456 22.21 -21.38 -20.05
C ASN A 456 23.71 -21.67 -20.12
N TYR A 457 24.14 -22.79 -20.70
CA TYR A 457 25.55 -23.10 -20.91
C TYR A 457 26.20 -22.07 -21.84
N ARG A 458 25.62 -21.80 -23.01
CA ARG A 458 26.12 -20.79 -23.95
C ARG A 458 26.18 -19.40 -23.31
N LEU A 459 25.17 -19.04 -22.52
CA LEU A 459 25.12 -17.78 -21.80
C LEU A 459 26.22 -17.69 -20.74
N MET A 460 26.41 -18.75 -19.95
CA MET A 460 27.49 -18.84 -18.97
C MET A 460 28.86 -18.77 -19.63
N HIS A 461 29.06 -19.50 -20.72
CA HIS A 461 30.29 -19.49 -21.49
C HIS A 461 30.59 -18.08 -22.02
N ARG A 462 29.61 -17.40 -22.61
CA ARG A 462 29.77 -16.02 -23.10
C ARG A 462 30.10 -15.02 -22.00
N LEU A 463 29.52 -15.17 -20.82
CA LEU A 463 29.65 -14.19 -19.73
C LEU A 463 30.86 -14.41 -18.82
N PHE A 464 31.26 -15.67 -18.62
CA PHE A 464 32.23 -16.04 -17.58
C PHE A 464 33.39 -16.89 -18.08
N ASN A 465 33.34 -17.49 -19.28
CA ASN A 465 34.47 -18.25 -19.77
C ASN A 465 35.60 -17.30 -20.22
N THR A 466 36.72 -17.36 -19.52
CA THR A 466 37.88 -16.49 -19.71
C THR A 466 39.16 -17.30 -19.53
N ASP A 467 40.31 -16.65 -19.73
CA ASP A 467 41.60 -17.27 -19.46
C ASP A 467 41.80 -17.65 -17.99
N VAL A 468 40.97 -17.17 -17.05
CA VAL A 468 41.05 -17.42 -15.60
C VAL A 468 39.88 -18.24 -15.04
N THR A 469 38.77 -18.31 -15.76
CA THR A 469 37.55 -18.99 -15.35
C THR A 469 37.09 -19.96 -16.43
N TYR A 470 37.01 -21.23 -16.08
CA TYR A 470 36.57 -22.29 -16.97
C TYR A 470 35.11 -22.65 -16.73
N VAL A 471 34.30 -22.67 -17.79
CA VAL A 471 32.90 -23.16 -17.75
C VAL A 471 32.86 -24.61 -18.19
N ALA A 472 32.54 -25.53 -17.28
CA ALA A 472 32.67 -26.96 -17.51
C ALA A 472 31.39 -27.62 -18.03
N THR A 473 31.55 -28.49 -19.04
CA THR A 473 30.60 -29.54 -19.42
C THR A 473 31.00 -30.92 -18.87
N ASP A 474 32.29 -31.08 -18.59
CA ASP A 474 32.89 -32.36 -18.23
C ASP A 474 33.18 -32.42 -16.73
N ALA A 475 33.66 -33.59 -16.29
CA ALA A 475 34.05 -33.78 -14.90
C ALA A 475 35.08 -32.72 -14.45
N PRO A 476 35.09 -32.38 -13.15
CA PRO A 476 36.08 -31.54 -12.50
C PRO A 476 37.48 -31.75 -13.03
N HIS A 477 38.18 -30.66 -13.34
CA HIS A 477 39.62 -30.75 -13.49
C HIS A 477 40.25 -31.29 -12.22
N LEU A 478 41.31 -32.08 -12.38
CA LEU A 478 42.07 -32.59 -11.26
C LEU A 478 42.54 -31.43 -10.38
N ARG A 479 42.62 -31.67 -9.06
CA ARG A 479 43.01 -30.66 -8.08
C ARG A 479 44.34 -29.99 -8.41
N ASN A 480 45.26 -30.70 -9.08
CA ASN A 480 46.57 -30.24 -9.52
C ASN A 480 46.59 -29.62 -10.94
N SER A 481 45.43 -29.35 -11.55
CA SER A 481 45.37 -28.70 -12.86
C SER A 481 45.88 -27.26 -12.80
N GLU A 482 46.43 -26.79 -13.93
CA GLU A 482 46.90 -25.40 -14.10
C GLU A 482 45.76 -24.38 -13.96
N VAL A 483 44.53 -24.77 -14.32
CA VAL A 483 43.33 -23.93 -14.16
C VAL A 483 43.09 -23.60 -12.69
N MET A 484 43.36 -24.55 -11.78
CA MET A 484 43.07 -24.43 -10.35
C MET A 484 44.26 -23.97 -9.50
N ASN A 485 45.50 -24.12 -9.98
CA ASN A 485 46.71 -23.74 -9.24
C ASN A 485 47.51 -22.68 -10.01
N ARG A 486 47.13 -21.41 -9.85
CA ARG A 486 47.84 -20.28 -10.50
C ARG A 486 48.84 -19.61 -9.58
N ALA A 487 48.57 -19.64 -8.28
CA ALA A 487 49.44 -19.08 -7.25
C ALA A 487 49.76 -20.11 -6.16
N HIS A 488 50.86 -19.90 -5.45
CA HIS A 488 51.34 -20.79 -4.38
C HIS A 488 50.31 -21.02 -3.26
N GLY A 489 49.36 -20.09 -3.08
CA GLY A 489 48.28 -20.20 -2.09
C GLY A 489 47.05 -21.01 -2.52
N ASP A 490 46.91 -21.37 -3.81
CA ASP A 490 45.69 -22.03 -4.32
C ASP A 490 45.61 -23.52 -3.93
N ALA A 491 46.75 -24.17 -3.72
CA ALA A 491 46.83 -25.62 -3.45
C ALA A 491 46.25 -26.04 -2.09
N TYR A 492 46.08 -25.11 -1.15
CA TYR A 492 45.74 -25.38 0.26
C TYR A 492 44.24 -25.58 0.54
N SER A 493 43.35 -25.39 -0.43
CA SER A 493 41.91 -25.69 -0.24
C SER A 493 41.68 -27.20 -0.11
N VAL A 494 41.16 -27.64 1.05
CA VAL A 494 40.99 -29.06 1.41
C VAL A 494 39.85 -29.72 0.60
N GLU A 495 38.93 -28.95 0.03
CA GLU A 495 37.78 -29.45 -0.74
C GLU A 495 37.69 -28.79 -2.12
N PHE A 496 37.68 -29.61 -3.18
CA PHE A 496 37.49 -29.16 -4.55
C PHE A 496 36.04 -28.70 -4.77
N ARG A 497 35.84 -27.42 -5.15
CA ARG A 497 34.51 -26.81 -5.25
C ARG A 497 34.43 -25.86 -6.44
N CYS A 498 33.30 -25.89 -7.16
CA CYS A 498 33.01 -24.91 -8.21
C CYS A 498 32.70 -23.53 -7.61
N ASP A 499 32.78 -22.48 -8.43
CA ASP A 499 32.66 -21.10 -7.94
C ASP A 499 31.33 -20.84 -7.25
N THR A 500 30.25 -21.38 -7.81
CA THR A 500 28.90 -21.28 -7.22
C THR A 500 28.86 -21.88 -5.83
N CYS A 501 29.42 -23.07 -5.64
CA CYS A 501 29.46 -23.71 -4.32
C CYS A 501 30.26 -22.85 -3.35
N CYS A 502 31.44 -22.37 -3.74
CA CYS A 502 32.27 -21.47 -2.92
C CYS A 502 31.49 -20.24 -2.46
N HIS A 503 30.78 -19.56 -3.37
CA HIS A 503 30.01 -18.36 -3.07
C HIS A 503 28.72 -18.64 -2.29
N ALA A 504 28.13 -19.82 -2.43
CA ALA A 504 26.92 -20.21 -1.73
C ALA A 504 27.13 -20.39 -0.22
N GLY A 505 28.34 -20.77 0.21
CA GLY A 505 28.73 -20.85 1.62
C GLY A 505 29.74 -21.96 1.89
N PRO A 506 30.50 -21.90 3.00
CA PRO A 506 31.62 -22.80 3.25
C PRO A 506 31.25 -24.29 3.36
N SER A 507 30.00 -24.61 3.70
CA SER A 507 29.51 -25.97 3.93
C SER A 507 28.90 -26.66 2.70
N ILE A 508 28.89 -26.01 1.52
CA ILE A 508 28.25 -26.56 0.31
C ILE A 508 29.24 -27.46 -0.43
N ALA A 509 29.12 -28.78 -0.26
CA ALA A 509 29.90 -29.75 -1.01
C ALA A 509 29.58 -29.70 -2.53
N CYS A 510 30.60 -29.87 -3.36
CA CYS A 510 30.46 -29.89 -4.82
C CYS A 510 30.24 -31.33 -5.32
N VAL A 511 29.07 -31.89 -5.00
CA VAL A 511 28.69 -33.28 -5.36
C VAL A 511 27.94 -33.29 -6.69
N ARG A 512 28.23 -34.27 -7.56
CA ARG A 512 27.53 -34.46 -8.84
C ARG A 512 26.01 -34.61 -8.64
N ALA A 513 25.22 -34.00 -9.52
CA ALA A 513 23.80 -34.28 -9.66
C ALA A 513 23.62 -35.62 -10.39
N GLU A 514 23.07 -36.62 -9.72
CA GLU A 514 22.89 -37.96 -10.27
C GLU A 514 21.80 -38.01 -11.34
N GLU A 515 20.90 -37.02 -11.33
CA GLU A 515 19.80 -36.84 -12.27
C GLU A 515 20.28 -36.41 -13.67
N ARG A 516 21.55 -35.98 -13.81
CA ARG A 516 22.15 -35.56 -15.07
C ARG A 516 23.22 -36.56 -15.52
N THR A 517 22.84 -37.35 -16.53
CA THR A 517 23.70 -38.33 -17.17
C THR A 517 24.40 -37.78 -18.42
N ASP A 518 23.83 -36.74 -19.03
CA ASP A 518 24.28 -36.08 -20.26
C ASP A 518 25.43 -35.09 -20.06
N VAL A 519 25.57 -34.54 -18.85
CA VAL A 519 26.61 -33.55 -18.51
C VAL A 519 27.07 -33.78 -17.08
N TRP A 520 28.32 -33.42 -16.78
CA TRP A 520 28.74 -33.32 -15.39
C TRP A 520 28.36 -31.94 -14.82
N VAL A 521 27.51 -31.93 -13.80
CA VAL A 521 27.12 -30.73 -13.06
C VAL A 521 26.92 -31.07 -11.59
N CYS A 522 27.29 -30.17 -10.68
CA CYS A 522 27.06 -30.39 -9.26
C CYS A 522 25.59 -30.11 -8.89
N ARG A 523 25.08 -30.68 -7.80
CA ARG A 523 23.71 -30.48 -7.31
C ARG A 523 23.36 -29.00 -7.15
N CYS A 524 24.31 -28.19 -6.67
CA CYS A 524 24.11 -26.76 -6.50
C CYS A 524 23.91 -26.03 -7.85
N CYS A 525 24.74 -26.29 -8.86
CA CYS A 525 24.59 -25.67 -10.18
C CYS A 525 23.40 -26.23 -10.95
N HIS A 526 23.06 -27.51 -10.74
CA HIS A 526 21.87 -28.13 -11.28
C HIS A 526 20.59 -27.43 -10.81
N LEU A 527 20.53 -27.02 -9.53
CA LEU A 527 19.43 -26.23 -9.00
C LEU A 527 19.25 -24.87 -9.69
N PHE A 528 20.31 -24.28 -10.24
CA PHE A 528 20.24 -23.09 -11.08
C PHE A 528 20.12 -23.41 -12.58
N HIS A 529 19.97 -24.68 -12.95
CA HIS A 529 19.87 -25.14 -14.33
C HIS A 529 21.05 -24.70 -15.22
N ARG A 530 22.29 -24.76 -14.73
CA ARG A 530 23.47 -24.22 -15.43
C ARG A 530 24.74 -25.06 -15.21
N PRO A 531 25.80 -24.90 -16.03
CA PRO A 531 27.08 -25.58 -15.82
C PRO A 531 27.81 -25.13 -14.54
N CYS A 532 28.78 -25.94 -14.12
CA CYS A 532 29.76 -25.54 -13.11
C CYS A 532 30.80 -24.58 -13.71
N THR A 533 31.30 -23.66 -12.89
CA THR A 533 32.45 -22.81 -13.25
C THR A 533 33.58 -23.03 -12.26
N PHE A 534 34.82 -22.94 -12.75
CA PHE A 534 36.01 -23.19 -11.97
C PHE A 534 37.03 -22.07 -12.18
N THR A 535 37.40 -21.44 -11.07
CA THR A 535 38.38 -20.36 -11.01
C THR A 535 39.37 -20.67 -9.89
N ALA A 536 40.66 -20.40 -10.11
CA ALA A 536 41.66 -20.47 -9.03
C ALA A 536 41.26 -19.54 -7.87
N VAL A 537 41.48 -19.96 -6.62
CA VAL A 537 40.97 -19.23 -5.43
C VAL A 537 41.49 -17.78 -5.37
N SER A 538 42.77 -17.59 -5.70
CA SER A 538 43.41 -16.28 -5.85
C SER A 538 42.64 -15.34 -6.79
N GLU A 539 42.33 -15.79 -8.00
CA GLU A 539 41.55 -15.06 -9.01
C GLU A 539 40.08 -14.90 -8.61
N GLN A 540 39.50 -15.94 -8.01
CA GLN A 540 38.10 -15.94 -7.59
C GLN A 540 37.80 -14.83 -6.59
N ARG A 541 38.73 -14.56 -5.64
CA ARG A 541 38.59 -13.45 -4.69
C ARG A 541 38.59 -12.09 -5.40
N HIS A 542 39.43 -11.93 -6.42
CA HIS A 542 39.46 -10.71 -7.23
C HIS A 542 38.17 -10.52 -8.02
N LEU A 543 37.72 -11.56 -8.73
CA LEU A 543 36.51 -11.54 -9.57
C LEU A 543 35.21 -11.47 -8.77
N TRP A 544 35.23 -11.88 -7.49
CA TRP A 544 34.12 -11.69 -6.56
C TRP A 544 34.09 -10.26 -5.98
N GLY A 545 35.28 -9.71 -5.69
CA GLY A 545 35.46 -8.37 -5.10
C GLY A 545 36.12 -8.45 -3.72
N THR A 546 37.05 -7.54 -3.47
CA THR A 546 38.10 -7.65 -2.43
C THR A 546 37.85 -6.86 -1.14
N GLU A 547 36.66 -6.30 -0.92
CA GLU A 547 36.40 -5.60 0.34
C GLU A 547 36.27 -6.62 1.49
N VAL A 548 37.34 -6.65 2.30
CA VAL A 548 37.67 -7.60 3.37
C VAL A 548 36.47 -7.89 4.27
N THR A 549 36.18 -9.17 4.47
CA THR A 549 35.29 -9.63 5.54
C THR A 549 35.91 -9.27 6.90
N GLN A 550 35.40 -8.23 7.57
CA GLN A 550 35.77 -7.91 8.96
C GLN A 550 35.44 -9.05 9.97
N THR A 551 34.80 -10.13 9.51
CA THR A 551 34.45 -11.29 10.34
C THR A 551 35.05 -12.54 9.72
N GLY A 552 36.18 -13.01 10.27
CA GLY A 552 37.05 -14.07 9.75
C GLY A 552 36.47 -15.50 9.70
N LYS A 553 35.19 -15.66 9.35
CA LYS A 553 34.52 -16.97 9.13
C LYS A 553 34.02 -17.19 7.70
N LEU A 554 33.90 -16.15 6.88
CA LEU A 554 33.50 -16.26 5.47
C LEU A 554 34.67 -15.86 4.57
N GLU A 555 35.04 -16.76 3.66
CA GLU A 555 36.12 -16.56 2.69
C GLU A 555 35.76 -15.51 1.63
N PHE A 556 34.46 -15.24 1.42
CA PHE A 556 33.94 -14.30 0.43
C PHE A 556 33.03 -13.24 1.07
N THR A 557 33.12 -11.99 0.60
CA THR A 557 32.23 -10.90 1.04
C THR A 557 30.78 -11.17 0.66
N ARG A 558 29.82 -10.68 1.47
CA ARG A 558 28.39 -10.72 1.12
C ARG A 558 27.98 -9.64 0.12
N TYR A 559 28.85 -8.66 -0.11
CA TYR A 559 28.62 -7.48 -0.94
C TYR A 559 29.60 -7.47 -2.11
N PRO A 560 29.51 -8.46 -3.02
CA PRO A 560 30.45 -8.57 -4.12
C PRO A 560 30.34 -7.40 -5.08
N THR A 561 31.49 -6.90 -5.52
CA THR A 561 31.62 -5.78 -6.47
C THR A 561 32.18 -6.22 -7.81
N GLY A 562 32.75 -7.43 -7.88
CA GLY A 562 33.32 -7.98 -9.09
C GLY A 562 32.27 -8.63 -10.01
N PRO A 563 32.69 -9.05 -11.22
CA PRO A 563 31.81 -9.65 -12.22
C PRO A 563 31.19 -10.98 -11.77
N HIS A 564 31.85 -11.75 -10.88
CA HIS A 564 31.34 -13.04 -10.41
C HIS A 564 30.15 -12.92 -9.47
N ARG A 565 29.73 -11.71 -9.05
CA ARG A 565 28.50 -11.51 -8.28
C ARG A 565 27.28 -12.15 -8.94
N PHE A 566 27.24 -12.13 -10.27
CA PHE A 566 26.17 -12.70 -11.09
C PHE A 566 26.21 -14.23 -11.19
N LEU A 567 27.10 -14.89 -10.46
CA LEU A 567 27.05 -16.33 -10.26
C LEU A 567 26.09 -16.71 -9.14
N THR A 568 25.68 -15.85 -8.21
CA THR A 568 24.75 -16.26 -7.15
C THR A 568 23.86 -15.13 -6.68
N PHE A 569 22.94 -15.42 -5.76
CA PHE A 569 22.19 -14.39 -5.07
C PHE A 569 23.14 -13.57 -4.20
N HIS A 570 23.08 -12.25 -4.34
CA HIS A 570 24.02 -11.34 -3.68
C HIS A 570 23.32 -10.05 -3.24
N PHE A 571 23.97 -9.31 -2.34
CA PHE A 571 23.58 -7.94 -2.04
C PHE A 571 24.23 -7.01 -3.05
N THR A 572 23.44 -6.13 -3.66
CA THR A 572 23.91 -5.14 -4.64
C THR A 572 24.42 -3.85 -4.00
N MET A 573 23.97 -3.56 -2.78
CA MET A 573 24.34 -2.36 -2.03
C MET A 573 25.25 -2.70 -0.87
N ARG A 574 26.31 -1.90 -0.70
CA ARG A 574 27.23 -1.96 0.44
C ARG A 574 26.58 -1.44 1.73
N PRO A 575 27.11 -1.81 2.91
CA PRO A 575 26.64 -1.28 4.20
C PRO A 575 26.47 0.22 4.25
N GLU A 576 27.42 0.98 3.73
CA GLU A 576 27.40 2.44 3.77
C GLU A 576 26.27 3.00 2.88
N GLN A 577 25.90 2.28 1.81
CA GLN A 577 24.88 2.72 0.88
C GLN A 577 23.48 2.56 1.44
N PHE A 578 23.16 1.41 2.06
CA PHE A 578 21.82 1.21 2.63
C PHE A 578 21.63 1.88 3.99
N LEU A 579 22.68 2.43 4.61
CA LEU A 579 22.59 3.28 5.80
C LEU A 579 22.46 4.76 5.46
N LYS A 580 22.64 5.14 4.19
CA LYS A 580 22.62 6.54 3.75
C LYS A 580 21.19 7.07 3.69
N ILE A 581 20.85 7.93 4.64
CA ILE A 581 19.67 8.79 4.55
C ILE A 581 20.02 9.98 3.65
N SER A 582 19.16 10.28 2.69
CA SER A 582 19.34 11.40 1.76
C SER A 582 18.12 12.30 1.77
N GLY A 583 18.33 13.61 1.73
CA GLY A 583 17.23 14.56 1.50
C GLY A 583 16.72 14.43 0.08
N VAL A 584 15.41 14.45 -0.10
CA VAL A 584 14.77 14.39 -1.42
C VAL A 584 13.81 15.57 -1.59
N LYS A 585 13.53 15.92 -2.86
CA LYS A 585 12.50 16.92 -3.14
C LYS A 585 11.15 16.41 -2.66
N LYS A 586 10.30 17.34 -2.24
CA LYS A 586 8.90 17.05 -1.91
C LYS A 586 8.26 16.30 -3.10
N PRO A 587 7.59 15.16 -2.87
CA PRO A 587 6.90 14.44 -3.94
C PRO A 587 5.88 15.36 -4.64
N PHE A 588 5.81 15.29 -5.96
CA PHE A 588 4.91 16.13 -6.76
C PHE A 588 3.43 15.94 -6.38
N SER A 589 3.01 14.72 -5.99
CA SER A 589 1.68 14.44 -5.45
C SER A 589 1.35 15.31 -4.24
N GLU A 590 2.33 15.56 -3.37
CA GLU A 590 2.21 16.41 -2.18
C GLU A 590 2.25 17.91 -2.51
N GLU A 591 2.90 18.31 -3.61
CA GLU A 591 2.86 19.68 -4.12
C GLU A 591 1.51 20.02 -4.73
N LEU A 592 0.89 19.07 -5.44
CA LEU A 592 -0.45 19.20 -5.97
C LEU A 592 -1.50 19.28 -4.86
N LEU A 593 -1.37 18.48 -3.80
CA LEU A 593 -2.24 18.55 -2.63
C LEU A 593 -2.11 19.90 -1.88
N MET A 594 -0.90 20.46 -1.79
CA MET A 594 -0.71 21.78 -1.17
C MET A 594 -1.22 22.95 -2.02
N ARG A 595 -1.30 22.85 -3.35
CA ARG A 595 -1.94 23.91 -4.16
C ARG A 595 -3.44 24.03 -3.90
N THR A 596 -4.07 22.97 -3.40
CA THR A 596 -5.46 23.00 -2.95
C THR A 596 -5.59 23.63 -1.55
N GLU A 597 -4.55 23.57 -0.72
CA GLU A 597 -4.51 24.15 0.64
C GLU A 597 -3.99 25.61 0.69
N LEU A 598 -3.18 26.04 -0.29
CA LEU A 598 -2.55 27.37 -0.36
C LEU A 598 -3.15 28.28 -1.45
N GLY A 599 -4.42 28.11 -1.79
CA GLY A 599 -5.17 29.03 -2.66
C GLY A 599 -5.48 30.40 -2.04
N LEU A 600 -4.59 30.93 -1.20
CA LEU A 600 -4.62 32.26 -0.60
C LEU A 600 -3.18 32.79 -0.50
N ASP A 601 -2.57 33.16 -1.63
CA ASP A 601 -1.46 34.13 -1.68
C ASP A 601 -1.11 34.48 -3.14
N LEU A 602 -2.06 35.11 -3.83
CA LEU A 602 -1.81 35.76 -5.12
C LEU A 602 -2.68 37.02 -5.21
N ASP A 603 -2.42 37.97 -4.31
CA ASP A 603 -2.87 39.37 -4.39
C ASP A 603 -1.79 40.32 -3.83
N GLN A 604 -0.54 40.16 -4.27
CA GLN A 604 0.50 41.16 -4.05
C GLN A 604 1.36 41.41 -5.29
N GLU A 605 0.72 41.58 -6.43
CA GLU A 605 1.31 42.24 -7.60
C GLU A 605 0.19 42.99 -8.33
N LEU A 606 -0.11 44.20 -7.86
CA LEU A 606 -0.67 45.33 -8.64
C LEU A 606 -1.12 46.43 -7.67
N LYS A 607 -0.21 47.37 -7.39
CA LYS A 607 -0.48 48.81 -7.21
C LYS A 607 0.82 49.47 -6.79
N LEU A 608 1.49 50.13 -7.73
CA LEU A 608 2.30 51.33 -7.52
C LEU A 608 2.76 51.84 -8.91
N GLU A 609 1.82 52.29 -9.73
CA GLU A 609 2.08 53.30 -10.76
C GLU A 609 0.76 54.07 -11.00
N GLN A 610 0.60 55.18 -10.29
CA GLN A 610 -0.03 56.43 -10.72
C GLN A 610 -0.29 57.26 -9.46
N ASP A 611 0.59 58.24 -9.24
CA ASP A 611 0.28 59.58 -8.77
C ASP A 611 1.57 60.39 -8.90
N ASP A 612 1.71 61.08 -10.04
CA ASP A 612 2.59 62.25 -10.21
C ASP A 612 1.92 63.15 -11.27
N GLU A 613 0.73 63.66 -10.93
CA GLU A 613 0.26 64.94 -11.45
C GLU A 613 0.62 65.99 -10.38
N SER A 614 1.79 66.61 -10.53
CA SER A 614 2.07 67.87 -9.87
C SER A 614 1.72 69.01 -10.82
N GLU A 615 0.79 69.83 -10.35
CA GLU A 615 0.48 71.15 -10.86
C GLU A 615 1.77 71.98 -10.91
N GLY A 616 2.07 72.50 -12.11
CA GLY A 616 3.09 73.50 -12.35
C GLY A 616 2.49 74.65 -13.14
N GLU A 617 1.67 75.46 -12.48
CA GLU A 617 1.42 76.84 -12.91
C GLU A 617 2.67 77.68 -12.57
N GLY A 618 3.30 78.21 -13.61
CA GLY A 618 4.40 79.16 -13.54
C GLY A 618 4.42 79.95 -14.84
N GLU A 619 3.60 81.00 -14.89
CA GLU A 619 3.72 82.12 -15.83
C GLU A 619 5.11 82.77 -15.67
N ASP A 620 5.83 82.99 -16.78
CA ASP A 620 6.28 84.34 -17.19
C ASP A 620 7.15 84.32 -18.46
N SER A 621 6.97 85.37 -19.28
CA SER A 621 7.67 85.77 -20.53
C SER A 621 7.40 84.91 -21.79
N GLU A 622 6.96 85.41 -22.94
CA GLU A 622 6.88 86.77 -23.55
C GLU A 622 5.67 86.89 -24.49
#